data_AF-A0A0F3INB7-F1
#
_entry.id   AF-A0A0F3INB7-F1
#
_cell.length_a   1.000
_cell.length_b   1.000
_cell.length_c   1.000
_cell.angle_alpha   90.00
_cell.angle_beta   90.00
_cell.angle_gamma   90.00
#
_symmetry.space_group_name_H-M   'P 1'
#
loop_
_entity.id
_entity.type
_entity.pdbx_description
1 polymer ?
#
loop_
_entity_poly.entity_id
_entity_poly.type
_entity_poly.pdbx_seq_one_letter_code
_entity_poly.pdbx_strand_id
1 'polypeptide(L)'
;MSLRKTELDADFDQAALVAGEEKAWGRFIARFTRVVASAIRTVPGVGVPGRGESSDLVQDVFVKLLADERRLLKAYDPARAAPATWLTIVARSIARDRLRAKQLPGVPIEDVPEAAFATDPVMPAEKIEIPPGLLSPRQELILSLLYDQDMDVADAAAFFEDRSANRAFHAP
;
A
#
# COMPACT_ATOMS: atom_id res chain seq x y z
N MET A 1 1.57 -22.85 -41.41
CA MET A 1 1.57 -21.90 -40.28
C MET A 1 2.86 -21.97 -39.42
N SER A 2 3.95 -22.57 -39.91
CA SER A 2 5.15 -22.89 -39.11
C SER A 2 6.36 -21.96 -39.32
N LEU A 3 6.41 -21.18 -40.41
CA LEU A 3 7.57 -20.34 -40.74
C LEU A 3 7.62 -19.01 -39.98
N ARG A 4 6.46 -18.42 -39.63
CA ARG A 4 6.40 -17.14 -38.89
C ARG A 4 6.83 -17.26 -37.42
N LYS A 5 6.73 -18.45 -36.83
CA LYS A 5 7.04 -18.67 -35.40
C LYS A 5 8.56 -18.63 -35.17
N THR A 6 9.34 -19.19 -36.09
CA THR A 6 10.81 -19.28 -36.00
C THR A 6 11.50 -17.94 -36.23
N GLU A 7 10.99 -17.09 -37.12
CA GLU A 7 11.53 -15.73 -37.35
C GLU A 7 11.26 -14.78 -36.16
N LEU A 8 10.16 -15.01 -35.44
CA LEU A 8 9.79 -14.23 -34.26
C LEU A 8 10.81 -14.41 -33.13
N ASP A 9 11.32 -15.62 -32.97
CA ASP A 9 12.23 -15.98 -31.89
C ASP A 9 13.68 -15.53 -32.15
N ALA A 10 14.05 -15.27 -33.41
CA ALA A 10 15.40 -14.85 -33.80
C ALA A 10 15.79 -13.45 -33.29
N ASP A 11 14.79 -12.57 -33.08
CA ASP A 11 15.01 -11.21 -32.53
C ASP A 11 15.05 -11.21 -30.98
N PHE A 12 14.98 -12.38 -30.34
CA PHE A 12 15.07 -12.52 -28.88
C PHE A 12 16.47 -12.95 -28.45
N ASP A 13 17.29 -11.98 -28.05
CA ASP A 13 18.60 -12.21 -27.44
C ASP A 13 18.54 -11.95 -25.94
N GLN A 14 18.36 -13.01 -25.15
CA GLN A 14 18.25 -12.90 -23.70
C GLN A 14 19.47 -12.25 -23.06
N ALA A 15 20.69 -12.59 -23.52
CA ALA A 15 21.92 -12.11 -22.92
C ALA A 15 22.08 -10.60 -23.14
N ALA A 16 21.86 -10.13 -24.37
CA ALA A 16 21.91 -8.70 -24.71
C ALA A 16 20.81 -7.89 -23.98
N LEU A 17 19.60 -8.45 -23.86
CA LEU A 17 18.50 -7.83 -23.11
C LEU A 17 18.82 -7.73 -21.61
N VAL A 18 19.40 -8.78 -21.02
CA VAL A 18 19.85 -8.79 -19.63
C VAL A 18 21.04 -7.85 -19.41
N ALA A 19 21.93 -7.69 -20.38
CA ALA A 19 23.00 -6.69 -20.34
C ALA A 19 22.47 -5.26 -20.45
N GLY A 20 21.29 -5.07 -21.05
CA GLY A 20 20.65 -3.76 -21.21
C GLY A 20 21.04 -3.05 -22.49
N GLU A 21 21.44 -3.80 -23.52
CA GLU A 21 21.82 -3.24 -24.80
C GLU A 21 20.62 -2.58 -25.49
N GLU A 22 20.71 -1.27 -25.72
CA GLU A 22 19.62 -0.46 -26.29
C GLU A 22 19.16 -0.99 -27.65
N LYS A 23 20.10 -1.38 -28.52
CA LYS A 23 19.77 -1.92 -29.85
C LYS A 23 19.02 -3.25 -29.77
N ALA A 24 19.36 -4.11 -28.81
CA ALA A 24 18.66 -5.38 -28.59
C ALA A 24 17.24 -5.12 -28.08
N TRP A 25 17.08 -4.19 -27.12
CA TRP A 25 15.78 -3.75 -26.62
C TRP A 25 14.90 -3.14 -27.71
N GLY A 26 15.47 -2.30 -28.59
CA GLY A 26 14.74 -1.70 -29.71
C GLY A 26 14.18 -2.77 -30.66
N ARG A 27 14.99 -3.76 -31.07
CA ARG A 27 14.51 -4.87 -31.91
C ARG A 27 13.45 -5.71 -31.20
N PHE A 28 13.70 -6.03 -29.93
CA PHE A 28 12.79 -6.81 -29.10
C PHE A 28 11.41 -6.14 -28.98
N ILE A 29 11.36 -4.86 -28.59
CA ILE A 29 10.11 -4.11 -28.45
C ILE A 29 9.39 -4.04 -29.81
N ALA A 30 10.10 -3.65 -30.88
CA ALA A 30 9.50 -3.54 -32.21
C ALA A 30 8.87 -4.86 -32.69
N ARG A 31 9.54 -5.99 -32.44
CA ARG A 31 9.06 -7.32 -32.82
C ARG A 31 7.91 -7.81 -31.96
N PHE A 32 8.03 -7.72 -30.64
CA PHE A 32 7.13 -8.40 -29.70
C PHE A 32 5.95 -7.56 -29.24
N THR A 33 5.92 -6.25 -29.52
CA THR A 33 4.78 -5.36 -29.16
C THR A 33 3.45 -5.93 -29.64
N ARG A 34 3.37 -6.45 -30.88
CA ARG A 34 2.11 -7.03 -31.40
C ARG A 34 1.72 -8.33 -30.69
N VAL A 35 2.69 -9.15 -30.30
CA VAL A 35 2.45 -10.39 -29.56
C VAL A 35 1.90 -10.06 -28.17
N VAL A 36 2.54 -9.13 -27.46
CA VAL A 36 2.11 -8.65 -26.15
C VAL A 36 0.72 -8.02 -26.23
N ALA A 37 0.49 -7.12 -27.19
CA ALA A 37 -0.82 -6.49 -27.39
C ALA A 37 -1.94 -7.51 -27.67
N SER A 38 -1.66 -8.52 -28.52
CA SER A 38 -2.61 -9.59 -28.80
C SER A 38 -2.91 -10.42 -27.54
N ALA A 39 -1.89 -10.75 -26.75
CA ALA A 39 -2.06 -11.49 -25.50
C ALA A 39 -2.91 -10.71 -24.48
N ILE A 40 -2.65 -9.41 -24.33
CA ILE A 40 -3.36 -8.54 -23.39
C ILE A 40 -4.83 -8.37 -23.77
N ARG A 41 -5.14 -8.21 -25.06
CA ARG A 41 -6.54 -8.12 -25.53
C ARG A 41 -7.41 -9.34 -25.18
N THR A 42 -6.78 -10.50 -24.92
CA THR A 42 -7.50 -11.71 -24.51
C THR A 42 -7.78 -11.77 -23.00
N VAL A 43 -7.28 -10.81 -22.21
CA VAL A 43 -7.50 -10.76 -20.77
C VAL A 43 -8.86 -10.12 -20.46
N PRO A 44 -9.75 -10.79 -19.71
CA PRO A 44 -11.05 -10.24 -19.34
C PRO A 44 -10.93 -8.90 -18.60
N GLY A 45 -11.74 -7.91 -19.01
CA GLY A 45 -11.76 -6.57 -18.42
C GLY A 45 -10.84 -5.55 -19.09
N VAL A 46 -9.94 -5.96 -20.00
CA VAL A 46 -9.18 -5.03 -20.85
C VAL A 46 -10.10 -4.36 -21.87
N GLY A 47 -9.94 -3.06 -22.07
CA GLY A 47 -10.75 -2.28 -23.02
C GLY A 47 -12.12 -1.84 -22.47
N VAL A 48 -12.44 -2.20 -21.23
CA VAL A 48 -13.57 -1.63 -20.51
C VAL A 48 -13.20 -0.21 -20.05
N PRO A 49 -14.02 0.81 -20.34
CA PRO A 49 -13.77 2.18 -19.88
C PRO A 49 -13.48 2.23 -18.37
N GLY A 50 -12.46 2.98 -17.97
CA GLY A 50 -12.05 3.12 -16.58
C GLY A 50 -11.24 1.96 -15.98
N ARG A 51 -11.07 0.82 -16.68
CA ARG A 51 -10.32 -0.33 -16.14
C ARG A 51 -8.88 -0.47 -16.63
N GLY A 52 -8.55 0.11 -17.78
CA GLY A 52 -7.18 0.16 -18.29
C GLY A 52 -7.13 0.00 -19.81
N GLU A 53 -6.39 0.89 -20.46
CA GLU A 53 -6.18 0.85 -21.90
C GLU A 53 -5.17 -0.23 -22.27
N SER A 54 -5.40 -0.89 -23.41
CA SER A 54 -4.51 -1.97 -23.88
C SER A 54 -3.10 -1.46 -24.18
N SER A 55 -2.95 -0.20 -24.63
CA SER A 55 -1.64 0.43 -24.91
C SER A 55 -0.81 0.57 -23.64
N ASP A 56 -1.40 1.04 -22.55
CA ASP A 56 -0.71 1.24 -21.28
C ASP A 56 -0.23 -0.08 -20.70
N LEU A 57 -1.11 -1.10 -20.75
CA LEU A 57 -0.76 -2.44 -20.28
C LEU A 57 0.37 -3.07 -21.11
N VAL A 58 0.46 -2.78 -22.41
CA VAL A 58 1.59 -3.22 -23.25
C VAL A 58 2.89 -2.58 -22.78
N GLN A 59 2.88 -1.28 -22.52
CA GLN A 59 4.07 -0.57 -22.01
C GLN A 59 4.48 -1.11 -20.63
N ASP A 60 3.51 -1.32 -19.74
CA ASP A 60 3.71 -1.89 -18.42
C ASP A 60 4.43 -3.23 -18.45
N VAL A 61 4.14 -4.09 -19.44
CA VAL A 61 4.85 -5.37 -19.60
C VAL A 61 6.33 -5.14 -19.85
N PHE A 62 6.69 -4.26 -20.79
CA PHE A 62 8.09 -3.99 -21.09
C PHE A 62 8.82 -3.30 -19.92
N VAL A 63 8.14 -2.38 -19.23
CA VAL A 63 8.65 -1.78 -17.99
C VAL A 63 8.92 -2.85 -16.93
N LYS A 64 8.01 -3.81 -16.74
CA LYS A 64 8.20 -4.89 -15.76
C LYS A 64 9.32 -5.86 -16.14
N LEU A 65 9.57 -6.07 -17.44
CA LEU A 65 10.70 -6.87 -17.91
C LEU A 65 12.05 -6.18 -17.61
N LEU A 66 12.08 -4.85 -17.65
CA LEU A 66 13.26 -4.05 -17.33
C LEU A 66 13.49 -3.87 -15.81
N ALA A 67 12.41 -3.92 -15.02
CA ALA A 67 12.45 -3.75 -13.57
C ALA A 67 13.23 -4.87 -12.85
N ASP A 68 13.46 -4.68 -11.54
CA ASP A 68 14.02 -5.68 -10.63
C ASP A 68 15.30 -6.33 -11.19
N GLU A 69 16.23 -5.51 -11.69
CA GLU A 69 17.47 -5.94 -12.34
C GLU A 69 17.27 -6.98 -13.46
N ARG A 70 16.17 -6.84 -14.21
CA ARG A 70 15.78 -7.73 -15.32
C ARG A 70 15.57 -9.18 -14.87
N ARG A 71 15.15 -9.39 -13.61
CA ARG A 71 14.92 -10.73 -13.01
C ARG A 71 14.00 -11.62 -13.85
N LEU A 72 12.92 -11.07 -14.41
CA LEU A 72 12.00 -11.84 -15.25
C LEU A 72 12.68 -12.36 -16.52
N LEU A 73 13.49 -11.53 -17.18
CA LEU A 73 14.26 -11.94 -18.34
C LEU A 73 15.33 -12.97 -17.98
N LYS A 74 16.00 -12.84 -16.84
CA LYS A 74 16.97 -13.83 -16.33
C LYS A 74 16.32 -15.19 -16.04
N ALA A 75 15.05 -15.20 -15.65
CA ALA A 75 14.29 -16.42 -15.35
C ALA A 75 13.72 -17.12 -16.60
N TYR A 76 13.85 -16.53 -17.79
CA TYR A 76 13.44 -17.19 -19.03
C TYR A 76 14.35 -18.38 -19.32
N ASP A 77 13.73 -19.50 -19.69
CA ASP A 77 14.39 -20.75 -20.06
C ASP A 77 13.91 -21.21 -21.45
N PRO A 78 14.78 -21.17 -22.48
CA PRO A 78 14.42 -21.57 -23.84
C PRO A 78 14.10 -23.07 -23.98
N ALA A 79 14.56 -23.93 -23.06
CA ALA A 79 14.22 -25.35 -23.08
C ALA A 79 12.75 -25.62 -22.70
N ARG A 80 12.10 -24.68 -21.98
CA ARG A 80 10.73 -24.84 -21.49
C ARG A 80 9.69 -24.25 -22.43
N ALA A 81 10.01 -23.16 -23.13
CA ALA A 81 9.08 -22.51 -24.07
C ALA A 81 9.80 -21.54 -25.02
N ALA A 82 9.22 -21.36 -26.21
CA ALA A 82 9.61 -20.28 -27.13
C ALA A 82 9.35 -18.89 -26.50
N PRO A 83 10.16 -17.86 -26.83
CA PRO A 83 10.01 -16.50 -26.30
C PRO A 83 8.60 -15.92 -26.45
N ALA A 84 7.98 -16.10 -27.63
CA ALA A 84 6.62 -15.61 -27.88
C ALA A 84 5.57 -16.25 -26.94
N THR A 85 5.71 -17.55 -26.65
CA THR A 85 4.82 -18.27 -25.73
C THR A 85 5.03 -17.79 -24.29
N TRP A 86 6.28 -17.67 -23.86
CA TRP A 86 6.61 -17.17 -22.54
C TRP A 86 6.11 -15.74 -22.34
N LEU A 87 6.34 -14.83 -23.30
CA LEU A 87 5.84 -13.45 -23.24
C LEU A 87 4.33 -13.35 -23.22
N THR A 88 3.63 -14.23 -23.94
CA THR A 88 2.17 -14.29 -23.89
C THR A 88 1.67 -14.60 -22.47
N ILE A 89 2.34 -15.51 -21.76
CA ILE A 89 2.00 -15.87 -20.38
C ILE A 89 2.33 -14.71 -19.44
N VAL A 90 3.54 -14.15 -19.53
CA VAL A 90 3.99 -13.02 -18.70
C VAL A 90 3.07 -11.81 -18.89
N ALA A 91 2.75 -11.45 -20.13
CA ALA A 91 1.89 -10.32 -20.45
C ALA A 91 0.48 -10.48 -19.86
N ARG A 92 -0.09 -11.69 -19.93
CA ARG A 92 -1.41 -11.98 -19.34
C ARG A 92 -1.40 -11.88 -17.82
N SER A 93 -0.36 -12.39 -17.17
CA SER A 93 -0.21 -12.29 -15.72
C SER A 93 -0.09 -10.84 -15.28
N ILE A 94 0.81 -10.07 -15.88
CA ILE A 94 1.00 -8.64 -15.58
C ILE A 94 -0.29 -7.86 -15.80
N ALA A 95 -0.96 -8.05 -16.94
CA ALA A 95 -2.22 -7.37 -17.22
C ALA A 95 -3.31 -7.70 -16.19
N ARG A 96 -3.43 -8.98 -15.80
CA ARG A 96 -4.38 -9.40 -14.76
C ARG A 96 -4.04 -8.76 -13.41
N ASP A 97 -2.78 -8.75 -13.02
CA ASP A 97 -2.34 -8.19 -11.74
C ASP A 97 -2.58 -6.67 -11.71
N ARG A 98 -2.32 -5.96 -12.81
CA ARG A 98 -2.62 -4.53 -12.96
C ARG A 98 -4.12 -4.25 -12.90
N LEU A 99 -4.94 -5.04 -13.59
CA LEU A 99 -6.40 -4.90 -13.53
C LEU A 99 -6.94 -5.19 -12.13
N ARG A 100 -6.37 -6.16 -11.41
CA ARG A 100 -6.72 -6.44 -10.02
C ARG A 100 -6.33 -5.29 -9.09
N ALA A 101 -5.13 -4.74 -9.26
CA ALA A 101 -4.66 -3.58 -8.49
C ALA A 101 -5.57 -2.37 -8.70
N LYS A 102 -6.02 -2.11 -9.94
CA LYS A 102 -6.99 -1.05 -10.25
C LYS A 102 -8.42 -1.36 -9.78
N GLN A 103 -8.76 -2.62 -9.56
CA GLN A 103 -10.06 -3.05 -9.05
C GLN A 103 -10.17 -3.01 -7.53
N LEU A 104 -9.08 -2.81 -6.78
CA LEU A 104 -9.22 -2.47 -5.36
C LEU A 104 -10.06 -1.20 -5.28
N PRO A 105 -11.29 -1.25 -4.74
CA PRO A 105 -12.16 -0.10 -4.70
C PRO A 105 -11.59 0.88 -3.67
N GLY A 106 -10.80 1.84 -4.14
CA GLY A 106 -10.68 3.11 -3.44
C GLY A 106 -11.97 3.86 -3.71
N VAL A 107 -12.84 3.96 -2.71
CA VAL A 107 -13.91 4.96 -2.74
C VAL A 107 -13.23 6.32 -2.55
N PRO A 108 -13.47 7.32 -3.43
CA PRO A 108 -13.01 8.68 -3.17
C PRO A 108 -13.41 9.09 -1.75
N ILE A 109 -12.52 9.77 -1.03
CA ILE A 109 -12.77 10.14 0.38
C ILE A 109 -14.10 10.91 0.51
N GLU A 110 -14.44 11.69 -0.52
CA GLU A 110 -15.68 12.47 -0.67
C GLU A 110 -16.95 11.59 -0.78
N ASP A 111 -16.83 10.37 -1.30
CA ASP A 111 -17.92 9.42 -1.52
C ASP A 111 -18.08 8.42 -0.36
N VAL A 112 -17.18 8.47 0.64
CA VAL A 112 -17.31 7.65 1.86
C VAL A 112 -18.30 8.35 2.80
N PRO A 113 -19.41 7.70 3.19
CA PRO A 113 -20.35 8.29 4.14
C PRO A 113 -19.65 8.67 5.44
N GLU A 114 -19.99 9.82 6.01
CA GLU A 114 -19.40 10.29 7.28
C GLU A 114 -19.54 9.25 8.41
N ALA A 115 -20.62 8.46 8.37
CA ALA A 115 -20.85 7.33 9.28
C ALA A 115 -19.81 6.20 9.20
N ALA A 116 -19.07 6.04 8.10
CA ALA A 116 -17.97 5.08 8.00
C ALA A 116 -16.69 5.57 8.73
N PHE A 117 -16.59 6.87 9.00
CA PHE A 117 -15.56 7.47 9.84
C PHE A 117 -16.00 7.64 11.29
N ALA A 118 -17.29 7.42 11.58
CA ALA A 118 -17.80 7.41 12.93
C ALA A 118 -17.14 6.25 13.68
N THR A 119 -16.18 6.60 14.53
CA THR A 119 -15.74 5.73 15.61
C THR A 119 -16.75 5.91 16.74
N ASP A 120 -17.15 4.81 17.37
CA ASP A 120 -17.89 4.92 18.63
C ASP A 120 -17.06 5.84 19.54
N PRO A 121 -17.67 6.86 20.16
CA PRO A 121 -16.95 7.67 21.12
C PRO A 121 -16.35 6.70 22.12
N VAL A 122 -15.02 6.64 22.18
CA VAL A 122 -14.33 5.98 23.29
C VAL A 122 -14.75 6.81 24.48
N MET A 123 -15.81 6.36 25.16
CA MET A 123 -16.23 6.97 26.41
C MET A 123 -14.97 7.06 27.26
N PRO A 124 -14.68 8.23 27.86
CA PRO A 124 -13.58 8.34 28.80
C PRO A 124 -13.69 7.16 29.74
N ALA A 125 -12.59 6.42 29.88
CA ALA A 125 -12.55 5.22 30.71
C ALA A 125 -13.27 5.52 32.02
N GLU A 126 -14.21 4.65 32.37
CA GLU A 126 -14.95 4.68 33.63
C GLU A 126 -14.00 5.09 34.75
N LYS A 127 -14.37 6.14 35.52
CA LYS A 127 -13.48 6.81 36.48
C LYS A 127 -12.67 5.75 37.23
N ILE A 128 -11.35 5.75 37.06
CA ILE A 128 -10.48 4.69 37.58
C ILE A 128 -10.75 4.57 39.08
N GLU A 129 -11.30 3.43 39.51
CA GLU A 129 -11.56 3.18 40.93
C GLU A 129 -10.22 2.96 41.64
N ILE A 130 -9.75 3.98 42.36
CA ILE A 130 -8.53 3.91 43.15
C ILE A 130 -8.85 3.19 44.48
N PRO A 131 -8.19 2.07 44.81
CA PRO A 131 -8.42 1.38 46.07
C PRO A 131 -8.14 2.29 47.28
N PRO A 132 -8.98 2.22 48.34
CA PRO A 132 -8.81 3.05 49.52
C PRO A 132 -7.45 2.77 50.20
N GLY A 133 -6.74 3.83 50.59
CA GLY A 133 -5.43 3.73 51.26
C GLY A 133 -4.23 3.60 50.32
N LEU A 134 -4.42 3.55 49.00
CA LEU A 134 -3.32 3.55 48.02
C LEU A 134 -2.66 4.93 47.88
N LEU A 135 -3.43 6.00 48.07
CA LEU A 135 -2.98 7.39 48.01
C LEU A 135 -2.97 8.00 49.40
N SER A 136 -1.96 8.82 49.68
CA SER A 136 -2.05 9.75 50.81
C SER A 136 -3.14 10.80 50.54
N PRO A 137 -3.77 11.38 51.59
CA PRO A 137 -4.75 12.44 51.43
C PRO A 137 -4.27 13.61 50.57
N ARG A 138 -2.96 13.88 50.59
CA ARG A 138 -2.32 14.92 49.76
C ARG A 138 -2.27 14.52 48.27
N GLN A 139 -1.96 13.27 47.96
CA GLN A 139 -1.89 12.79 46.58
C GLN A 139 -3.29 12.73 45.94
N GLU A 140 -4.29 12.30 46.69
CA GLU A 140 -5.69 12.30 46.25
C GLU A 140 -6.16 13.72 45.91
N LEU A 141 -5.85 14.70 46.77
CA LEU A 141 -6.16 16.10 46.51
C LEU A 141 -5.45 16.63 45.25
N ILE A 142 -4.16 16.34 45.07
CA ILE A 142 -3.41 16.75 43.87
C ILE A 142 -4.06 16.20 42.60
N LEU A 143 -4.42 14.91 42.59
CA LEU A 143 -5.05 14.29 41.42
C LEU A 143 -6.43 14.90 41.13
N SER A 144 -7.22 15.22 42.17
CA SER A 144 -8.50 15.91 41.99
C SER A 144 -8.32 17.31 41.39
N LEU A 145 -7.37 18.10 41.88
CA LEU A 145 -7.12 19.45 41.34
C LEU A 145 -6.72 19.40 39.85
N LEU A 146 -5.84 18.46 39.47
CA LEU A 146 -5.32 18.38 38.10
C LEU A 146 -6.28 17.74 37.10
N TYR A 147 -7.04 16.71 37.51
CA TYR A 147 -7.82 15.87 36.59
C TYR A 147 -9.34 15.98 36.75
N ASP A 148 -9.85 16.34 37.94
CA ASP A 148 -11.28 16.57 38.15
C ASP A 148 -11.65 18.07 38.03
N GLN A 149 -10.71 18.97 38.36
CA GLN A 149 -10.94 20.42 38.39
C GLN A 149 -10.15 21.17 37.31
N ASP A 150 -9.44 20.45 36.43
CA ASP A 150 -8.66 20.99 35.31
C ASP A 150 -7.72 22.17 35.70
N MET A 151 -7.19 22.18 36.93
CA MET A 151 -6.21 23.18 37.35
C MET A 151 -4.84 22.91 36.73
N ASP A 152 -4.16 23.97 36.32
CA ASP A 152 -2.75 23.86 35.94
C ASP A 152 -1.87 23.58 37.18
N VAL A 153 -0.70 22.97 36.93
CA VAL A 153 0.29 22.62 37.95
C VAL A 153 0.72 23.86 38.74
N ALA A 154 0.84 25.02 38.09
CA ALA A 154 1.21 26.28 38.74
C ALA A 154 0.14 26.74 39.74
N ASP A 155 -1.13 26.67 39.36
CA ASP A 155 -2.25 27.05 40.21
C ASP A 155 -2.44 26.07 41.36
N ALA A 156 -2.28 24.77 41.10
CA ALA A 156 -2.31 23.73 42.11
C ALA A 156 -1.16 23.90 43.12
N ALA A 157 0.05 24.27 42.67
CA ALA A 157 1.19 24.54 43.54
C ALA A 157 0.93 25.78 44.42
N ALA A 158 0.43 26.87 43.83
CA ALA A 158 0.05 28.09 44.55
C ALA A 158 -1.00 27.81 45.63
N PHE A 159 -1.97 26.93 45.34
CA PHE A 159 -2.98 26.47 46.31
C PHE A 159 -2.37 25.78 47.53
N PHE A 160 -1.23 25.08 47.38
CA PHE A 160 -0.51 24.47 48.52
C PHE A 160 0.45 25.42 49.23
N GLU A 161 0.93 26.46 48.57
CA GLU A 161 1.82 27.48 49.14
C GLU A 161 1.06 28.49 50.03
N ASP A 162 -0.22 28.75 49.73
CA ASP A 162 -1.07 29.60 50.55
C ASP A 162 -1.51 28.87 51.85
N ARG A 163 -0.78 29.15 52.92
CA ARG A 163 -0.61 28.39 54.18
C ARG A 163 -1.85 28.12 55.08
N SER A 164 -3.08 28.11 54.59
CA SER A 164 -4.28 27.96 55.43
C SER A 164 -5.10 26.68 55.24
N ALA A 165 -4.94 25.93 54.14
CA ALA A 165 -5.74 24.71 53.89
C ALA A 165 -5.22 23.43 54.60
N ASN A 166 -4.00 23.45 55.14
CA ASN A 166 -3.35 22.25 55.68
C ASN A 166 -3.91 21.75 57.04
N ARG A 167 -4.90 22.45 57.62
CA ARG A 167 -5.54 22.08 58.91
C ARG A 167 -6.94 21.50 58.79
N ALA A 168 -7.58 21.51 57.62
CA ALA A 168 -9.01 21.18 57.51
C ALA A 168 -9.32 19.69 57.26
N PHE A 169 -8.33 18.83 56.99
CA PHE A 169 -8.59 17.42 56.63
C PHE A 169 -8.00 16.40 57.61
N HIS A 170 -7.49 16.86 58.76
CA HIS A 170 -7.00 16.00 59.84
C HIS A 170 -7.80 16.25 61.13
N ALA A 171 -9.09 15.92 61.08
CA ALA A 171 -9.92 15.60 62.24
C ALA A 171 -10.75 14.35 61.85
N PRO A 172 -10.93 13.41 62.79
CA PRO A 172 -11.10 11.97 62.53
C PRO A 172 -12.34 11.58 61.72
#